data_AF-A0A3P7WMR8-F1
#
_entry.id   AF-A0A3P7WMR8-F1
#
_cell.length_a   1.000
_cell.length_b   1.000
_cell.length_c   1.000
_cell.angle_alpha   90.00
_cell.angle_beta   90.00
_cell.angle_gamma   90.00
#
_symmetry.space_group_name_H-M   'P 1'
#
loop_
_entity.id
_entity.type
_entity.pdbx_description
1 polymer ?
#
loop_
_entity_poly.entity_id
_entity_poly.type
_entity_poly.pdbx_seq_one_letter_code
_entity_poly.pdbx_strand_id
1 'polypeptide(L)'
;MADEEVLSKAGIHIDDMNRIRLLNPEISDTLSDLRTEGRSFAAQMTSFRSTTEGLIKAFEELDNLVEAEKLRAMAARAALQSVDKAKSADSRQLQIQIRERQVELERLRVELASLQDVEQEQKDILQQLIHG
;
A
#
# COMPACT_ATOMS: atom_id res chain seq x y z
N MET A 1 -45.83 -65.07 -5.91
CA MET A 1 -44.47 -65.01 -6.49
C MET A 1 -44.47 -65.17 -8.01
N ALA A 2 -45.16 -66.15 -8.60
CA ALA A 2 -45.22 -66.31 -10.06
C ALA A 2 -45.95 -65.16 -10.80
N ASP A 3 -47.03 -64.61 -10.24
CA ASP A 3 -47.83 -63.56 -10.91
C ASP A 3 -47.14 -62.20 -10.96
N GLU A 4 -46.37 -61.85 -9.93
CA GLU A 4 -45.63 -60.59 -9.85
C GLU A 4 -44.47 -60.53 -10.85
N GLU A 5 -43.85 -61.69 -11.12
CA GLU A 5 -42.81 -61.82 -12.15
C GLU A 5 -43.38 -61.70 -13.58
N VAL A 6 -44.61 -62.20 -13.81
CA VAL A 6 -45.32 -62.07 -15.08
C VAL A 6 -45.76 -60.62 -15.33
N LEU A 7 -46.27 -59.95 -14.30
CA LEU A 7 -46.64 -58.52 -14.36
C LEU A 7 -45.41 -57.63 -14.58
N SER A 8 -44.31 -57.92 -13.89
CA SER A 8 -43.02 -57.22 -14.08
C SER A 8 -42.47 -57.40 -15.50
N LYS A 9 -42.56 -58.61 -16.08
CA LYS A 9 -42.20 -58.87 -17.50
C LYS A 9 -43.11 -58.14 -18.50
N ALA A 10 -44.33 -57.81 -18.13
CA ALA A 10 -45.26 -57.01 -18.92
C ALA A 10 -45.08 -55.48 -18.71
N GLY A 11 -44.12 -55.07 -17.87
CA GLY A 11 -43.88 -53.65 -17.54
C GLY A 11 -44.91 -53.05 -16.58
N ILE A 12 -45.61 -53.90 -15.82
CA ILE A 12 -46.65 -53.50 -14.88
C ILE A 12 -46.17 -53.76 -13.46
N HIS A 13 -46.13 -52.71 -12.65
CA HIS A 13 -45.75 -52.75 -11.24
C HIS A 13 -46.96 -52.41 -10.38
N ILE A 14 -47.09 -53.05 -9.22
CA ILE A 14 -48.13 -52.72 -8.23
C ILE A 14 -47.42 -52.00 -7.07
N ASP A 15 -47.93 -50.83 -6.68
CA ASP A 15 -47.38 -50.09 -5.54
C ASP A 15 -47.96 -50.55 -4.19
N ASP A 16 -47.40 -50.05 -3.09
CA ASP A 16 -47.82 -50.36 -1.71
C ASP A 16 -49.29 -50.00 -1.40
N MET A 17 -49.95 -49.26 -2.29
CA MET A 17 -51.37 -48.89 -2.21
C MET A 17 -52.24 -49.70 -3.21
N ASN A 18 -51.73 -50.81 -3.73
CA ASN A 18 -52.37 -51.69 -4.71
C ASN A 18 -52.75 -51.00 -6.03
N ARG A 19 -52.05 -49.92 -6.41
CA ARG A 19 -52.28 -49.24 -7.70
C ARG A 19 -51.34 -49.76 -8.77
N ILE A 20 -51.90 -49.94 -9.96
CA ILE A 20 -51.16 -50.32 -11.16
C ILE A 20 -50.31 -49.13 -11.62
N ARG A 21 -49.00 -49.33 -11.74
CA ARG A 21 -48.02 -48.37 -12.26
C ARG A 21 -47.25 -48.96 -13.43
N LEU A 22 -46.89 -48.12 -14.39
CA LEU A 22 -46.09 -48.48 -15.57
C LEU A 22 -44.58 -48.35 -15.33
N LEU A 23 -44.19 -47.78 -14.20
CA LEU A 23 -42.80 -47.57 -13.79
C LEU A 23 -42.66 -48.09 -12.35
N ASN A 24 -41.54 -48.76 -12.05
CA ASN A 24 -41.24 -49.19 -10.70
C ASN A 24 -41.29 -47.98 -9.74
N PRO A 25 -42.13 -48.01 -8.69
CA PRO A 25 -42.28 -46.89 -7.74
C PRO A 25 -40.95 -46.47 -7.10
N GLU A 26 -40.09 -47.41 -6.74
CA GLU A 26 -38.77 -47.10 -6.16
C GLU A 26 -37.90 -46.29 -7.13
N ILE A 27 -37.90 -46.68 -8.42
CA ILE A 27 -37.15 -45.97 -9.47
C ILE A 27 -37.74 -44.57 -9.70
N SER A 28 -39.06 -44.44 -9.67
CA SER A 28 -39.76 -43.17 -9.82
C SER A 28 -39.42 -42.19 -8.70
N ASP A 29 -39.42 -42.67 -7.46
CA ASP A 29 -39.17 -41.84 -6.28
C ASP A 29 -37.68 -41.44 -6.22
N THR A 30 -36.77 -42.39 -6.48
CA THR A 30 -35.33 -42.12 -6.59
C THR A 30 -35.03 -41.09 -7.68
N LEU A 31 -35.72 -41.16 -8.83
CA LEU A 31 -35.57 -40.19 -9.91
C LEU A 31 -36.07 -38.79 -9.52
N SER A 32 -37.16 -38.72 -8.74
CA SER A 32 -37.69 -37.45 -8.22
C SER A 32 -36.75 -36.82 -7.20
N ASP A 33 -36.18 -37.62 -6.31
CA ASP A 33 -35.21 -37.18 -5.31
C ASP A 33 -33.94 -36.68 -5.98
N LEU A 34 -33.38 -37.46 -6.92
CA LEU A 34 -32.21 -37.06 -7.70
C LEU A 34 -32.46 -35.76 -8.47
N ARG A 35 -33.66 -35.57 -9.03
CA ARG A 35 -34.02 -34.32 -9.71
C ARG A 35 -34.03 -33.13 -8.75
N THR A 36 -34.52 -33.33 -7.53
CA THR A 36 -34.63 -32.29 -6.50
C THR A 36 -33.26 -31.92 -5.96
N GLU A 37 -32.44 -32.92 -5.66
CA GLU A 37 -31.06 -32.75 -5.21
C GLU A 37 -30.20 -32.08 -6.29
N GLY A 38 -30.34 -32.48 -7.56
CA GLY A 38 -29.67 -31.85 -8.69
C GLY A 38 -30.03 -30.37 -8.85
N ARG A 39 -31.30 -29.98 -8.62
CA ARG A 39 -31.71 -28.57 -8.61
C ARG A 39 -31.12 -27.80 -7.43
N SER A 40 -31.11 -28.39 -6.24
CA SER A 40 -30.50 -27.80 -5.04
C SER A 40 -29.00 -27.56 -5.24
N PHE A 41 -28.29 -28.57 -5.78
CA PHE A 41 -26.88 -28.49 -6.11
C PHE A 41 -26.60 -27.36 -7.13
N ALA A 42 -27.38 -27.28 -8.20
CA ALA A 42 -27.24 -26.20 -9.18
C ALA A 42 -27.44 -24.80 -8.57
N ALA A 43 -28.41 -24.66 -7.64
CA ALA A 43 -28.65 -23.41 -6.93
C ALA A 43 -27.46 -23.05 -6.01
N GLN A 44 -26.94 -24.02 -5.24
CA GLN A 44 -25.76 -23.82 -4.40
C GLN A 44 -24.54 -23.43 -5.22
N MET A 45 -24.31 -24.08 -6.35
CA MET A 45 -23.20 -23.76 -7.25
C MET A 45 -23.31 -22.34 -7.82
N THR A 46 -24.53 -21.91 -8.14
CA THR A 46 -24.79 -20.54 -8.60
C THR A 46 -24.48 -19.51 -7.51
N SER A 47 -24.90 -19.77 -6.26
CA SER A 47 -24.60 -18.93 -5.10
C SER A 47 -23.09 -18.85 -4.81
N PHE A 48 -22.40 -19.99 -4.87
CA PHE A 48 -20.96 -20.08 -4.69
C PHE A 48 -20.22 -19.26 -5.73
N ARG A 49 -20.61 -19.38 -7.01
CA ARG A 49 -20.04 -18.58 -8.09
C ARG A 49 -20.24 -17.09 -7.85
N SER A 50 -21.45 -16.66 -7.52
CA SER A 50 -21.76 -15.25 -7.23
C SER A 50 -20.93 -14.69 -6.08
N THR A 51 -20.77 -15.47 -5.00
CA THR A 51 -19.95 -15.08 -3.84
C THR A 51 -18.47 -14.98 -4.22
N THR A 52 -17.97 -15.92 -5.01
CA THR A 52 -16.58 -15.91 -5.48
C THR A 52 -16.32 -14.72 -6.41
N GLU A 53 -17.23 -14.40 -7.31
CA GLU A 53 -17.16 -13.20 -8.17
C GLU A 53 -17.17 -11.91 -7.33
N GLY A 54 -17.95 -11.86 -6.25
CA GLY A 54 -17.92 -10.75 -5.29
C GLY A 54 -16.58 -10.62 -4.56
N LEU A 55 -16.01 -11.75 -4.14
CA LEU A 55 -14.70 -11.78 -3.48
C LEU A 55 -13.57 -11.31 -4.41
N ILE A 56 -13.59 -11.73 -5.68
CA ILE A 56 -12.61 -11.29 -6.68
C ILE A 56 -12.65 -9.76 -6.84
N LYS A 57 -13.84 -9.17 -6.96
CA LYS A 57 -14.00 -7.71 -7.04
C LYS A 57 -13.46 -6.99 -5.80
N ALA A 58 -13.74 -7.52 -4.61
CA ALA A 58 -13.21 -6.94 -3.37
C ALA A 58 -11.67 -6.99 -3.33
N PHE A 59 -11.05 -8.06 -3.85
CA PHE A 59 -9.60 -8.13 -3.99
C PHE A 59 -9.05 -7.13 -5.01
N GLU A 60 -9.71 -6.94 -6.15
CA GLU A 60 -9.33 -5.93 -7.14
C GLU A 60 -9.42 -4.50 -6.57
N GLU A 61 -10.45 -4.19 -5.78
CA GLU A 61 -10.57 -2.91 -5.08
C GLU A 61 -9.45 -2.72 -4.05
N LEU A 62 -9.13 -3.77 -3.28
CA LEU A 62 -8.04 -3.73 -2.31
C LEU A 62 -6.68 -3.51 -2.97
N ASP A 63 -6.42 -4.17 -4.10
CA ASP A 63 -5.17 -4.00 -4.86
C ASP A 63 -4.97 -2.55 -5.31
N ASN A 64 -6.03 -1.94 -5.84
CA ASN A 64 -6.03 -0.53 -6.23
C ASN A 64 -5.75 0.42 -5.04
N LEU A 65 -6.36 0.15 -3.88
CA LEU A 65 -6.13 0.94 -2.67
C LEU A 65 -4.68 0.81 -2.16
N VAL A 66 -4.13 -0.41 -2.19
CA VAL A 66 -2.75 -0.69 -1.75
C VAL A 66 -1.76 0.04 -2.65
N GLU A 67 -1.90 -0.02 -3.97
CA GLU A 67 -1.00 0.69 -4.88
C GLU A 67 -1.13 2.21 -4.75
N ALA A 68 -2.34 2.75 -4.56
CA ALA A 68 -2.53 4.17 -4.30
C ALA A 68 -1.81 4.63 -3.02
N GLU A 69 -1.93 3.87 -1.93
CA GLU A 69 -1.29 4.22 -0.66
C GLU A 69 0.24 4.05 -0.72
N LYS A 70 0.73 3.03 -1.43
CA LYS A 70 2.16 2.84 -1.70
C LYS A 70 2.76 4.02 -2.46
N LEU A 71 2.08 4.51 -3.50
CA LEU A 71 2.51 5.71 -4.24
C LEU A 71 2.53 6.94 -3.33
N ARG A 72 1.51 7.13 -2.48
CA ARG A 72 1.45 8.22 -1.51
C ARG A 72 2.60 8.15 -0.50
N ALA A 73 2.89 6.97 0.04
CA ALA A 73 3.98 6.76 0.99
C ALA A 73 5.36 7.03 0.33
N MET A 74 5.56 6.59 -0.91
CA MET A 74 6.78 6.89 -1.68
C MET A 74 6.95 8.39 -1.91
N ALA A 75 5.87 9.09 -2.30
CA ALA A 75 5.90 10.53 -2.52
C ALA A 75 6.23 11.30 -1.23
N ALA A 76 5.59 10.95 -0.11
CA ALA A 76 5.88 11.55 1.19
C ALA A 76 7.35 11.32 1.61
N ARG A 77 7.87 10.10 1.41
CA ARG A 77 9.28 9.77 1.68
C ARG A 77 10.23 10.59 0.82
N ALA A 78 9.96 10.74 -0.47
CA ALA A 78 10.78 11.54 -1.37
C ALA A 78 10.80 13.02 -0.97
N ALA A 79 9.64 13.57 -0.58
CA ALA A 79 9.54 14.94 -0.09
C ALA A 79 10.41 15.15 1.17
N LEU A 80 10.30 14.26 2.17
CA LEU A 80 11.12 14.33 3.38
C LEU A 80 12.62 14.26 3.09
N GLN A 81 13.04 13.32 2.23
CA GLN A 81 14.45 13.20 1.84
C GLN A 81 14.96 14.44 1.11
N SER A 82 14.11 15.11 0.32
CA SER A 82 14.49 16.36 -0.36
C SER A 82 14.69 17.51 0.63
N VAL A 83 13.84 17.61 1.66
CA VAL A 83 13.95 18.60 2.72
C VAL A 83 15.22 18.40 3.54
N ASP A 84 15.55 17.16 3.91
CA ASP A 84 16.79 16.86 4.63
C ASP A 84 18.03 17.23 3.81
N LYS A 85 18.03 16.93 2.51
CA LYS A 85 19.12 17.30 1.60
C LYS A 85 19.27 18.82 1.51
N ALA A 86 18.18 19.55 1.28
CA ALA A 86 18.19 21.01 1.22
C ALA A 86 18.72 21.62 2.52
N LYS A 87 18.18 21.20 3.67
CA LYS A 87 18.63 21.64 4.99
C LYS A 87 20.12 21.37 5.23
N SER A 88 20.61 20.20 4.81
CA SER A 88 22.03 19.86 4.95
C SER A 88 22.93 20.72 4.05
N ALA A 89 22.47 21.06 2.84
CA ALA A 89 23.19 21.94 1.93
C ALA A 89 23.24 23.37 2.47
N ASP A 90 22.10 23.90 2.94
CA ASP A 90 22.00 25.23 3.54
C ASP A 90 22.92 25.36 4.76
N SER A 91 22.92 24.36 5.65
CA SER A 91 23.79 24.36 6.83
C SER A 91 25.28 24.38 6.45
N ARG A 92 25.68 23.64 5.41
CA ARG A 92 27.06 23.67 4.90
C ARG A 92 27.41 25.04 4.30
N GLN A 93 26.51 25.63 3.52
CA GLN A 93 26.72 26.94 2.93
C GLN A 93 26.88 28.02 4.01
N LEU A 94 26.03 27.99 5.05
CA LEU A 94 26.15 28.90 6.19
C LEU A 94 27.48 28.72 6.93
N GLN A 95 27.95 27.48 7.12
CA GLN A 95 29.27 27.24 7.74
C GLN A 95 30.42 27.81 6.92
N ILE A 96 30.36 27.71 5.58
CA ILE A 96 31.36 28.32 4.69
C ILE A 96 31.35 29.84 4.87
N GLN A 97 30.19 30.48 4.81
CA GLN A 97 30.07 31.93 4.97
C GLN A 97 30.56 32.41 6.35
N ILE A 98 30.23 31.68 7.42
CA ILE A 98 30.73 31.99 8.77
C ILE A 98 32.26 31.95 8.78
N ARG A 99 32.87 30.93 8.18
CA ARG A 99 34.32 30.78 8.13
C ARG A 99 34.99 31.90 7.33
N GLU A 100 34.42 32.26 6.18
CA GLU A 100 34.90 33.39 5.37
C GLU A 100 34.90 34.70 6.16
N ARG A 101 33.78 34.99 6.86
CA ARG A 101 33.66 36.18 7.71
C ARG A 101 34.62 36.17 8.89
N GLN A 102 34.87 35.02 9.51
CA GLN A 102 35.86 34.89 10.57
C GLN A 102 37.27 35.21 10.08
N VAL A 103 37.66 34.70 8.91
CA VAL A 103 38.97 35.00 8.31
C VAL A 103 39.09 36.49 7.97
N GLU A 104 38.06 37.09 7.39
CA GLU A 104 38.02 38.52 7.09
C GLU A 104 38.15 39.38 8.37
N LEU A 105 37.46 38.99 9.44
CA LEU A 105 37.52 39.68 10.73
C LEU A 105 38.93 39.61 11.33
N GLU A 106 39.58 38.44 11.33
CA GLU A 106 40.95 38.30 11.82
C GLU A 106 41.94 39.14 11.00
N ARG A 107 41.77 39.19 9.67
CA ARG A 107 42.57 40.08 8.83
C ARG A 107 42.41 41.55 9.23
N LEU A 108 41.17 42.01 9.40
CA LEU A 108 40.88 43.40 9.78
C LEU A 108 41.43 43.74 11.17
N ARG A 109 41.43 42.79 12.11
CA ARG A 109 42.06 42.96 13.44
C ARG A 109 43.55 43.19 13.34
N VAL A 110 44.24 42.40 12.52
CA VAL A 110 45.69 42.55 12.29
C VAL A 110 46.00 43.90 11.63
N GLU A 111 45.21 44.28 10.61
CA GLU A 111 45.36 45.55 9.92
C GLU A 111 45.15 46.75 10.86
N LEU A 112 44.11 46.68 11.71
CA LEU A 112 43.84 47.71 12.72
C LEU A 112 44.98 47.84 13.74
N ALA A 113 45.51 46.72 14.26
CA ALA A 113 46.63 46.75 15.19
C ALA A 113 47.87 47.40 14.57
N SER A 114 48.20 47.03 13.32
CA SER A 114 49.33 47.63 12.60
C SER A 114 49.16 49.14 12.38
N LEU A 115 47.94 49.61 12.09
CA LEU A 115 47.67 51.04 11.91
C LEU A 115 47.77 51.81 13.24
N GLN A 116 47.35 51.20 14.35
CA GLN A 116 47.48 51.79 15.68
C GLN A 116 48.95 51.96 16.09
N ASP A 117 49.80 50.97 15.78
CA ASP A 117 51.23 51.06 16.03
C ASP A 117 51.86 52.23 15.25
N VAL A 118 51.52 52.35 13.95
CA VAL A 118 51.99 53.46 13.11
C VAL A 118 51.47 54.82 13.59
N GLU A 119 50.19 54.90 13.99
CA GLU A 119 49.61 56.12 14.54
C GLU A 119 50.34 56.56 15.81
N GLN A 120 50.68 55.61 16.68
CA GLN A 120 51.42 55.89 17.91
C GLN A 120 52.84 56.40 17.62
N GLU A 121 53.56 55.76 16.70
CA GLU A 121 54.89 56.21 16.29
C GLU A 121 54.86 57.64 15.71
N GLN A 122 53.86 57.95 14.88
CA GLN A 122 53.67 59.29 14.35
C GLN A 122 53.39 60.33 15.45
N LYS A 123 52.60 59.99 16.47
CA LYS A 123 52.35 60.85 17.63
C LYS A 123 53.63 61.12 18.41
N ASP A 124 54.44 60.10 18.62
CA ASP A 124 55.71 60.22 19.35
C ASP A 124 56.69 61.13 18.59
N ILE A 125 56.79 60.98 17.26
CA ILE A 125 57.59 61.88 16.40
C ILE A 125 57.10 63.33 16.50
N LEU A 126 55.79 63.56 16.41
CA LEU A 126 55.21 64.90 16.54
C LEU A 126 55.50 65.51 17.91
N GLN A 127 55.42 64.73 18.99
CA GLN A 127 55.77 65.20 20.32
C GLN A 127 57.25 65.60 20.41
N GLN A 128 58.15 64.82 19.81
CA GLN A 128 59.58 65.15 19.74
C GLN A 128 59.83 66.45 18.95
N LEU A 129 59.11 66.68 17.86
CA LEU A 129 59.23 67.91 17.04
C LEU A 129 58.68 69.16 17.74
N ILE A 130 57.71 69.00 18.64
CA ILE A 130 57.10 70.12 19.39
C ILE A 130 57.92 70.47 20.64
N HIS A 131 58.58 69.48 21.26
CA HIS A 131 59.30 69.66 22.54
C HIS A 131 60.83 69.63 22.42
N GLY A 132 61.38 69.26 21.26
CA GLY A 132 62.80 69.40 20.91
C GLY A 132 63.08 70.71 20.20
#